data_AF-A0A840V2S7-F1
#
_entry.id   AF-A0A840V2S7-F1
#
_cell.length_a   1.000
_cell.length_b   1.000
_cell.length_c   1.000
_cell.angle_alpha   90.00
_cell.angle_beta   90.00
_cell.angle_gamma   90.00
#
_symmetry.space_group_name_H-M   'P 1'
#
loop_
_entity.id
_entity.type
_entity.pdbx_description
1 polymer ?
#
loop_
_entity_poly.entity_id
_entity_poly.type
_entity_poly.pdbx_seq_one_letter_code
_entity_poly.pdbx_strand_id
1 'polypeptide(L)'
;MNRSFPAVFAVLCASAFAQAAEVPEVLRVLPEGKLVKGATIAVVPPKELDKYLDIVETAARKNPEWFAEHSKKSAPGVPLPYHENLGLTKKEYEEYLAIWATREFRAVEPIVLRLTTTDDGMWKITTAGGAFPISTLKYDPKKDVMVSPNGELERLEDVAAEKDSILGAWTGHEWRFQEETSLGKTKENFAIGQTADGVYGMLVYRIQEVSAEGTPLYDNSIVIRFPLGEAGILKQEELQAPR
;
A
#
# COMPACT_ATOMS: atom_id res chain seq x y z
N MET A 1 1.91 -42.63 -70.94
CA MET A 1 1.17 -41.49 -70.37
C MET A 1 1.18 -41.62 -68.85
N ASN A 2 2.16 -41.02 -68.18
CA ASN A 2 2.20 -40.92 -66.72
C ASN A 2 1.37 -39.71 -66.29
N ARG A 3 0.35 -39.92 -65.46
CA ARG A 3 -0.39 -38.84 -64.80
C ARG A 3 0.07 -38.75 -63.35
N SER A 4 0.91 -37.76 -63.05
CA SER A 4 1.23 -37.35 -61.69
C SER A 4 0.10 -36.49 -61.12
N PHE A 5 -0.43 -36.85 -59.95
CA PHE A 5 -1.29 -36.01 -59.13
C PHE A 5 -0.42 -35.13 -58.21
N PRO A 6 -0.71 -33.83 -58.02
CA PRO A 6 -0.03 -33.06 -57.00
C PRO A 6 -0.69 -33.31 -55.64
N ALA A 7 0.11 -33.64 -54.63
CA ALA A 7 -0.31 -33.67 -53.24
C ALA A 7 -0.46 -32.23 -52.73
N VAL A 8 -1.66 -31.89 -52.29
CA VAL A 8 -1.93 -30.63 -51.59
C VAL A 8 -1.50 -30.80 -50.14
N PHE A 9 -0.44 -30.11 -49.73
CA PHE A 9 -0.04 -29.98 -48.33
C PHE A 9 -0.89 -28.88 -47.67
N ALA A 10 -1.82 -29.27 -46.80
CA ALA A 10 -2.52 -28.34 -45.93
C ALA A 10 -1.62 -28.01 -44.73
N VAL A 11 -1.13 -26.77 -44.66
CA VAL A 11 -0.44 -26.25 -43.48
C VAL A 11 -1.50 -25.90 -42.43
N LEU A 12 -1.58 -26.69 -41.36
CA LEU A 12 -2.36 -26.36 -40.17
C LEU A 12 -1.60 -25.29 -39.38
N CYS A 13 -2.00 -24.02 -39.50
CA CYS A 13 -1.55 -22.98 -38.58
C CYS A 13 -2.20 -23.22 -37.21
N ALA A 14 -1.47 -23.80 -36.26
CA ALA A 14 -1.89 -23.83 -34.86
C ALA A 14 -1.78 -22.41 -34.30
N SER A 15 -2.92 -21.73 -34.17
CA SER A 15 -3.03 -20.52 -33.37
C SER A 15 -2.86 -20.90 -31.89
N ALA A 16 -1.66 -20.66 -31.35
CA ALA A 16 -1.45 -20.67 -29.91
C ALA A 16 -2.29 -19.54 -29.30
N PHE A 17 -3.43 -19.89 -28.71
CA PHE A 17 -4.14 -18.99 -27.82
C PHE A 17 -3.25 -18.79 -26.60
N ALA A 18 -2.62 -17.61 -26.49
CA ALA A 18 -2.00 -17.19 -25.24
C ALA A 18 -3.11 -17.09 -24.20
N GLN A 19 -3.12 -18.02 -23.25
CA GLN A 19 -4.00 -17.97 -22.10
C GLN A 19 -3.53 -16.78 -21.26
N ALA A 20 -4.33 -15.70 -21.21
CA ALA A 20 -4.04 -14.58 -20.34
C ALA A 20 -3.95 -15.11 -18.90
N ALA A 21 -2.84 -14.80 -18.20
CA ALA A 21 -2.71 -15.16 -16.81
C ALA A 21 -3.83 -14.47 -16.01
N GLU A 22 -4.59 -15.22 -15.21
CA GLU A 22 -5.60 -14.61 -14.34
C GLU A 22 -4.92 -13.69 -13.33
N VAL A 23 -5.55 -12.55 -13.05
CA VAL A 23 -5.08 -11.61 -12.01
C VAL A 23 -4.98 -12.35 -10.67
N PRO A 24 -3.80 -12.37 -10.02
CA PRO A 24 -3.64 -12.97 -8.71
C PRO A 24 -4.62 -12.39 -7.70
N GLU A 25 -5.16 -13.23 -6.83
CA GLU A 25 -6.17 -12.83 -5.84
C GLU A 25 -5.74 -11.60 -5.05
N VAL A 26 -4.47 -11.57 -4.65
CA VAL A 26 -3.87 -10.49 -3.86
C VAL A 26 -3.80 -9.14 -4.57
N LEU A 27 -3.93 -9.10 -5.90
CA LEU A 27 -3.92 -7.87 -6.71
C LEU A 27 -5.30 -7.51 -7.27
N ARG A 28 -6.35 -8.33 -7.03
CA ARG A 28 -7.68 -8.19 -7.66
C ARG A 28 -8.39 -6.88 -7.39
N VAL A 29 -8.00 -6.15 -6.36
CA VAL A 29 -8.55 -4.82 -6.07
C VAL A 29 -8.26 -3.83 -7.22
N LEU A 30 -7.23 -4.08 -8.03
CA LEU A 30 -6.96 -3.34 -9.26
C LEU A 30 -7.38 -4.14 -10.50
N PRO A 31 -8.23 -3.59 -11.38
CA PRO A 31 -8.60 -4.24 -12.64
C PRO A 31 -7.43 -4.23 -13.63
N GLU A 32 -7.12 -5.39 -14.20
CA GLU A 32 -6.04 -5.55 -15.17
C GLU A 32 -6.25 -4.67 -16.42
N GLY A 33 -5.16 -4.04 -16.86
CA GLY A 33 -5.07 -3.33 -18.12
C GLY A 33 -5.79 -1.98 -18.15
N LYS A 34 -6.68 -1.70 -17.19
CA LYS A 34 -7.44 -0.45 -17.08
C LYS A 34 -6.62 0.65 -16.44
N LEU A 35 -6.87 1.89 -16.86
CA LEU A 35 -6.38 3.08 -16.18
C LEU A 35 -7.34 3.39 -15.04
N VAL A 36 -6.83 3.45 -13.81
CA VAL A 36 -7.61 3.70 -12.61
C VAL A 36 -7.21 5.04 -12.02
N LYS A 37 -8.15 5.96 -11.85
CA LYS A 37 -7.91 7.24 -11.19
C LYS A 37 -7.85 7.05 -9.68
N GLY A 38 -6.92 7.74 -9.04
CA GLY A 38 -6.75 7.78 -7.60
C GLY A 38 -6.05 9.06 -7.19
N ALA A 39 -5.64 9.12 -5.94
CA ALA A 39 -4.82 10.20 -5.42
C ALA A 39 -3.92 9.70 -4.29
N THR A 40 -2.77 10.34 -4.12
CA THR A 40 -2.04 10.25 -2.86
C THR A 40 -2.85 10.91 -1.75
N ILE A 41 -2.81 10.32 -0.56
CA ILE A 41 -3.62 10.72 0.59
C ILE A 41 -2.73 11.19 1.72
N ALA A 42 -3.05 12.35 2.27
CA ALA A 42 -2.56 12.79 3.57
C ALA A 42 -3.64 12.60 4.62
N VAL A 43 -3.28 11.98 5.76
CA VAL A 43 -4.13 11.97 6.96
C VAL A 43 -3.86 13.28 7.70
N VAL A 44 -4.87 14.14 7.77
CA VAL A 44 -4.78 15.44 8.42
C VAL A 44 -5.44 15.33 9.80
N PRO A 45 -4.66 15.31 10.89
CA PRO A 45 -5.23 15.36 12.21
C PRO A 45 -5.82 16.75 12.52
N PRO A 46 -6.90 16.81 13.32
CA PRO A 46 -7.37 18.07 13.88
C PRO A 46 -6.29 18.68 14.77
N LYS A 47 -6.15 20.02 14.76
CA LYS A 47 -5.11 20.72 15.54
C LYS A 47 -5.28 20.52 17.05
N GLU A 48 -6.52 20.31 17.49
CA GLU A 48 -6.86 20.03 18.88
C GLU A 48 -6.20 18.73 19.39
N LEU A 49 -5.81 17.83 18.48
CA LEU A 49 -5.12 16.60 18.81
C LEU A 49 -3.71 16.85 19.38
N ASP A 50 -3.02 17.91 18.92
CA ASP A 50 -1.63 18.23 19.29
C ASP A 50 -1.48 18.35 20.82
N LYS A 51 -2.46 18.98 21.49
CA LYS A 51 -2.50 19.09 22.96
C LYS A 51 -2.32 17.72 23.63
N TYR A 52 -3.03 16.70 23.15
CA TYR A 52 -3.00 15.37 23.76
C TYR A 52 -1.73 14.61 23.40
N LEU A 53 -1.25 14.76 22.15
CA LEU A 53 0.00 14.18 21.71
C LEU A 53 1.18 14.70 22.52
N ASP A 54 1.24 16.00 22.79
CA ASP A 54 2.28 16.63 23.60
C ASP A 54 2.32 16.08 25.05
N ILE A 55 1.14 15.86 25.65
CA ILE A 55 1.03 15.28 27.00
C ILE A 55 1.57 13.85 27.00
N VAL A 56 1.12 13.02 26.04
CA VAL A 56 1.55 11.63 25.92
C VAL A 56 3.03 11.53 25.62
N GLU A 57 3.56 12.36 24.72
CA GLU A 57 4.99 12.40 24.40
C GLU A 57 5.83 12.81 25.63
N THR A 58 5.39 13.83 26.36
CA THR A 58 6.05 14.26 27.59
C THR A 58 6.06 13.14 28.63
N ALA A 59 4.96 12.40 28.76
CA ALA A 59 4.87 11.27 29.67
C ALA A 59 5.76 10.09 29.22
N ALA A 60 5.80 9.79 27.93
CA ALA A 60 6.66 8.77 27.32
C ALA A 60 8.14 9.05 27.59
N ARG A 61 8.58 10.31 27.43
CA ARG A 61 9.97 10.73 27.72
C ARG A 61 10.34 10.60 29.19
N LYS A 62 9.38 10.77 30.11
CA LYS A 62 9.60 10.60 31.55
C LYS A 62 9.69 9.15 31.99
N ASN A 63 9.09 8.22 31.23
CA ASN A 63 9.09 6.79 31.57
C ASN A 63 9.24 5.91 30.30
N PRO A 64 10.44 5.93 29.68
CA PRO A 64 10.65 5.34 28.36
C PRO A 64 10.52 3.82 28.36
N GLU A 65 11.00 3.13 29.40
CA GLU A 65 10.90 1.67 29.51
C GLU A 65 9.45 1.20 29.63
N TRP A 66 8.67 1.85 30.51
CA TRP A 66 7.23 1.57 30.63
C TRP A 66 6.48 1.85 29.33
N PHE A 67 6.78 2.98 28.68
CA PHE A 67 6.12 3.35 27.44
C PHE A 67 6.42 2.35 26.32
N ALA A 68 7.66 1.87 26.22
CA ALA A 68 8.05 0.85 25.25
C ALA A 68 7.27 -0.45 25.45
N GLU A 69 7.10 -0.92 26.69
CA GLU A 69 6.29 -2.11 26.98
C GLU A 69 4.79 -1.88 26.76
N HIS A 70 4.25 -0.74 27.19
CA HIS A 70 2.83 -0.43 27.02
C HIS A 70 2.46 -0.25 25.54
N SER A 71 3.37 0.28 24.73
CA SER A 71 3.16 0.48 23.29
C SER A 71 2.95 -0.82 22.52
N LYS A 72 3.50 -1.94 22.99
CA LYS A 72 3.31 -3.27 22.38
C LYS A 72 1.86 -3.78 22.44
N LYS A 73 1.00 -3.15 23.25
CA LYS A 73 -0.41 -3.53 23.41
C LYS A 73 -1.31 -3.02 22.27
N SER A 74 -0.82 -2.10 21.45
CA SER A 74 -1.52 -1.59 20.28
C SER A 74 -0.70 -1.84 19.02
N ALA A 75 -1.40 -2.08 17.91
CA ALA A 75 -0.76 -2.07 16.61
C ALA A 75 -0.23 -0.65 16.29
N PRO A 76 0.85 -0.51 15.50
CA PRO A 76 1.34 0.78 15.05
C PRO A 76 0.24 1.63 14.41
N GLY A 77 0.12 2.89 14.82
CA GLY A 77 -0.90 3.80 14.31
C GLY A 77 -2.31 3.58 14.88
N VAL A 78 -2.46 2.78 15.93
CA VAL A 78 -3.68 2.73 16.75
C VAL A 78 -3.40 3.44 18.07
N PRO A 79 -4.33 4.24 18.62
CA PRO A 79 -4.18 4.83 19.94
C PRO A 79 -3.78 3.78 21.00
N LEU A 80 -2.87 4.16 21.89
CA LEU A 80 -2.51 3.30 23.01
C LEU A 80 -3.69 3.14 23.96
N PRO A 81 -3.90 1.97 24.60
CA PRO A 81 -4.97 1.81 25.56
C PRO A 81 -4.74 2.74 26.75
N TYR A 82 -5.84 3.24 27.34
CA TYR A 82 -5.75 4.15 28.48
C TYR A 82 -4.84 3.62 29.60
N HIS A 83 -3.98 4.50 30.12
CA HIS A 83 -3.24 4.28 31.34
C HIS A 83 -2.85 5.64 31.96
N GLU A 84 -2.79 5.73 33.28
CA GLU A 84 -2.47 6.98 34.00
C GLU A 84 -1.07 7.53 33.63
N ASN A 85 -0.11 6.64 33.40
CA ASN A 85 1.24 6.99 32.93
C ASN A 85 1.27 7.59 31.50
N LEU A 86 0.15 7.64 30.76
CA LEU A 86 0.06 8.46 29.54
C LEU A 86 -0.05 9.96 29.85
N GLY A 87 -0.20 10.34 31.13
CA GLY A 87 -0.32 11.74 31.55
C GLY A 87 -1.71 12.34 31.33
N LEU A 88 -2.66 11.54 30.83
CA LEU A 88 -4.05 11.94 30.57
C LEU A 88 -4.96 11.45 31.70
N THR A 89 -5.91 12.30 32.10
CA THR A 89 -7.08 11.82 32.85
C THR A 89 -7.96 10.96 31.95
N LYS A 90 -8.84 10.11 32.53
CA LYS A 90 -9.79 9.31 31.74
C LYS A 90 -10.64 10.17 30.80
N LYS A 91 -11.11 11.32 31.30
CA LYS A 91 -11.89 12.28 30.52
C LYS A 91 -11.09 12.85 29.35
N GLU A 92 -9.86 13.30 29.59
CA GLU A 92 -9.00 13.80 28.51
C GLU A 92 -8.66 12.72 27.49
N TYR A 93 -8.52 11.47 27.92
CA TYR A 93 -8.30 10.35 27.02
C TYR A 93 -9.52 10.05 26.14
N GLU A 94 -10.75 10.13 26.69
CA GLU A 94 -11.98 10.02 25.91
C GLU A 94 -12.10 11.17 24.88
N GLU A 95 -11.78 12.40 25.28
CA GLU A 95 -11.72 13.56 24.37
C GLU A 95 -10.67 13.37 23.28
N TYR A 96 -9.48 12.86 23.63
CA TYR A 96 -8.42 12.50 22.68
C TYR A 96 -8.93 11.48 21.65
N LEU A 97 -9.59 10.40 22.06
CA LEU A 97 -10.14 9.40 21.14
C LEU A 97 -11.23 9.97 20.24
N ALA A 98 -12.09 10.86 20.77
CA ALA A 98 -13.12 11.50 19.99
C ALA A 98 -12.53 12.39 18.87
N ILE A 99 -11.48 13.16 19.17
CA ILE A 99 -10.77 14.01 18.20
C ILE A 99 -9.96 13.16 17.22
N TRP A 100 -9.35 12.06 17.69
CA TRP A 100 -8.71 11.08 16.83
C TRP A 100 -9.68 10.53 15.78
N ALA A 101 -10.93 10.26 16.14
CA ALA A 101 -11.92 9.77 15.19
C ALA A 101 -12.29 10.78 14.07
N THR A 102 -11.99 12.07 14.22
CA THR A 102 -12.35 13.12 13.25
C THR A 102 -11.21 13.50 12.30
N ARG A 103 -10.15 12.69 12.20
CA ARG A 103 -9.08 12.90 11.22
C ARG A 103 -9.62 12.85 9.80
N GLU A 104 -9.12 13.73 8.95
CA GLU A 104 -9.56 13.83 7.56
C GLU A 104 -8.57 13.14 6.61
N PHE A 105 -9.10 12.45 5.61
CA PHE A 105 -8.31 11.95 4.48
C PHE A 105 -8.37 12.99 3.35
N ARG A 106 -7.26 13.69 3.13
CA ARG A 106 -7.16 14.71 2.09
C ARG A 106 -6.44 14.14 0.87
N ALA A 107 -7.09 14.24 -0.29
CA ALA A 107 -6.41 14.01 -1.56
C ALA A 107 -5.36 15.11 -1.80
N VAL A 108 -4.12 14.72 -2.08
CA VAL A 108 -2.99 15.63 -2.25
C VAL A 108 -2.64 15.77 -3.73
N GLU A 109 -2.31 14.66 -4.37
CA GLU A 109 -1.88 14.63 -5.78
C GLU A 109 -2.68 13.57 -6.55
N PRO A 110 -3.29 13.91 -7.70
CA PRO A 110 -3.95 12.93 -8.56
C PRO A 110 -2.95 11.91 -9.11
N ILE A 111 -3.30 10.63 -9.04
CA ILE A 111 -2.50 9.52 -9.56
C ILE A 111 -3.34 8.68 -10.52
N VAL A 112 -2.73 8.18 -11.58
CA VAL A 112 -3.31 7.12 -12.42
C VAL A 112 -2.55 5.83 -12.19
N LEU A 113 -3.28 4.76 -11.88
CA LEU A 113 -2.76 3.42 -11.66
C LEU A 113 -3.07 2.52 -12.85
N ARG A 114 -2.19 1.57 -13.13
CA ARG A 114 -2.45 0.48 -14.08
C ARG A 114 -1.76 -0.79 -13.63
N LEU A 115 -2.53 -1.88 -13.53
CA LEU A 115 -2.01 -3.22 -13.29
C LEU A 115 -1.80 -3.94 -14.62
N THR A 116 -0.64 -4.54 -14.84
CA THR A 116 -0.34 -5.33 -16.05
C THR A 116 0.57 -6.51 -15.74
N THR A 117 0.42 -7.60 -16.47
CA THR A 117 1.44 -8.67 -16.51
C THR A 117 2.70 -8.22 -17.28
N THR A 118 3.84 -8.80 -16.95
CA THR A 118 5.10 -8.72 -17.68
C THR A 118 5.36 -10.02 -18.44
N ASP A 119 6.31 -10.00 -19.40
CA ASP A 119 6.60 -11.14 -20.27
C ASP A 119 7.13 -12.37 -19.51
N ASP A 120 7.72 -12.17 -18.33
CA ASP A 120 8.20 -13.20 -17.41
C ASP A 120 7.09 -13.76 -16.48
N GLY A 121 5.85 -13.29 -16.65
CA GLY A 121 4.68 -13.72 -15.85
C GLY A 121 4.58 -13.08 -14.48
N MET A 122 5.38 -12.05 -14.18
CA MET A 122 5.20 -11.20 -13.01
C MET A 122 4.12 -10.14 -13.27
N TRP A 123 3.68 -9.47 -12.20
CA TRP A 123 2.69 -8.40 -12.28
C TRP A 123 3.30 -7.09 -11.82
N LYS A 124 2.98 -5.99 -12.49
CA LYS A 124 3.46 -4.65 -12.11
C LYS A 124 2.31 -3.66 -12.00
N ILE A 125 2.42 -2.75 -11.04
CA ILE A 125 1.54 -1.59 -10.89
C ILE A 125 2.33 -0.37 -11.33
N THR A 126 1.91 0.28 -12.41
CA THR A 126 2.51 1.55 -12.83
C THR A 126 1.69 2.72 -12.33
N THR A 127 2.37 3.77 -11.87
CA THR A 127 1.81 5.03 -11.41
C THR A 127 2.17 6.15 -12.39
N ALA A 128 1.21 7.03 -12.70
CA ALA A 128 1.44 8.30 -13.38
C ALA A 128 0.96 9.46 -12.51
N GLY A 129 1.65 10.60 -12.56
CA GLY A 129 1.39 11.76 -11.71
C GLY A 129 2.24 11.81 -10.43
N GLY A 130 2.79 10.68 -9.97
CA GLY A 130 3.61 10.61 -8.75
C GLY A 130 3.80 9.18 -8.26
N ALA A 131 4.21 9.02 -6.99
CA ALA A 131 4.40 7.73 -6.33
C ALA A 131 5.30 6.73 -7.08
N PHE A 132 6.33 7.25 -7.75
CA PHE A 132 7.24 6.47 -8.62
C PHE A 132 7.88 5.24 -7.99
N PRO A 133 8.21 5.20 -6.68
CA PRO A 133 8.75 3.98 -6.06
C PRO A 133 7.86 2.74 -6.27
N ILE A 134 6.53 2.89 -6.24
CA ILE A 134 5.59 1.77 -6.48
C ILE A 134 5.74 1.20 -7.89
N SER A 135 6.07 2.02 -8.89
CA SER A 135 6.29 1.57 -10.28
C SER A 135 7.52 0.69 -10.45
N THR A 136 8.41 0.64 -9.46
CA THR A 136 9.59 -0.23 -9.45
C THR A 136 9.29 -1.64 -8.95
N LEU A 137 8.12 -1.84 -8.34
CA LEU A 137 7.74 -3.10 -7.73
C LEU A 137 7.14 -4.07 -8.75
N LYS A 138 7.47 -5.35 -8.60
CA LYS A 138 6.86 -6.45 -9.36
C LYS A 138 6.41 -7.55 -8.41
N TYR A 139 5.21 -8.09 -8.60
CA TYR A 139 4.74 -9.25 -7.86
C TYR A 139 5.07 -10.53 -8.62
N ASP A 140 5.74 -11.48 -7.97
CA ASP A 140 5.94 -12.84 -8.48
C ASP A 140 4.86 -13.79 -7.93
N PRO A 141 3.86 -14.20 -8.74
CA PRO A 141 2.79 -15.05 -8.27
C PRO A 141 3.23 -16.48 -7.94
N LYS A 142 4.42 -16.92 -8.37
CA LYS A 142 4.93 -18.27 -8.09
C LYS A 142 5.53 -18.37 -6.69
N LYS A 143 6.04 -17.26 -6.18
CA LYS A 143 6.70 -17.17 -4.87
C LYS A 143 5.88 -16.44 -3.81
N ASP A 144 4.84 -15.71 -4.23
CA ASP A 144 4.09 -14.77 -3.38
C ASP A 144 5.01 -13.72 -2.73
N VAL A 145 5.83 -13.07 -3.55
CA VAL A 145 6.74 -12.00 -3.12
C VAL A 145 6.56 -10.76 -3.99
N MET A 146 6.80 -9.59 -3.40
CA MET A 146 7.05 -8.37 -4.16
C MET A 146 8.56 -8.22 -4.36
N VAL A 147 8.99 -7.94 -5.58
CA VAL A 147 10.39 -7.69 -5.94
C VAL A 147 10.57 -6.20 -6.12
N SER A 148 11.49 -5.61 -5.36
CA SER A 148 11.91 -4.22 -5.47
C SER A 148 13.40 -4.13 -5.88
N PRO A 149 13.92 -2.93 -6.15
CA PRO A 149 15.36 -2.74 -6.30
C PRO A 149 16.21 -3.15 -5.08
N ASN A 150 15.61 -3.22 -3.89
CA ASN A 150 16.30 -3.63 -2.66
C ASN A 150 16.32 -5.15 -2.45
N GLY A 151 15.40 -5.88 -3.05
CA GLY A 151 15.32 -7.33 -2.92
C GLY A 151 13.89 -7.88 -3.00
N GLU A 152 13.73 -9.13 -2.55
CA GLU A 152 12.41 -9.74 -2.38
C GLU A 152 11.82 -9.30 -1.03
N LEU A 153 10.63 -8.70 -1.07
CA LEU A 153 9.79 -8.43 0.09
C LEU A 153 8.94 -9.69 0.34
N GLU A 154 9.12 -10.28 1.52
CA GLU A 154 8.42 -11.50 1.94
C GLU A 154 7.00 -11.19 2.40
N ARG A 155 6.06 -12.10 2.14
CA ARG A 155 4.66 -11.99 2.56
C ARG A 155 4.54 -11.96 4.09
N LEU A 156 3.76 -11.02 4.60
CA LEU A 156 3.36 -10.93 6.01
C LEU A 156 1.94 -11.44 6.21
N GLU A 157 1.49 -11.47 7.48
CA GLU A 157 0.09 -11.65 7.80
C GLU A 157 -0.77 -10.59 7.09
N ASP A 158 -1.95 -11.01 6.65
CA ASP A 158 -2.88 -10.11 5.98
C ASP A 158 -3.29 -8.97 6.90
N VAL A 159 -3.38 -7.78 6.32
CA VAL A 159 -3.80 -6.60 7.05
C VAL A 159 -5.27 -6.73 7.40
N ALA A 160 -5.58 -6.59 8.68
CA ALA A 160 -6.92 -6.42 9.22
C ALA A 160 -6.91 -5.21 10.16
N ALA A 161 -6.93 -4.02 9.57
CA ALA A 161 -6.85 -2.78 10.32
C ALA A 161 -8.22 -2.40 10.89
N GLU A 162 -8.22 -2.03 12.17
CA GLU A 162 -9.40 -1.55 12.86
C GLU A 162 -9.73 -0.10 12.52
N LYS A 163 -10.97 0.33 12.82
CA LYS A 163 -11.48 1.68 12.55
C LYS A 163 -10.60 2.80 13.12
N ASP A 164 -9.94 2.54 14.25
CA ASP A 164 -9.15 3.51 14.97
C ASP A 164 -7.69 3.59 14.46
N SER A 165 -7.32 2.78 13.46
CA SER A 165 -6.01 2.90 12.82
C SER A 165 -5.86 4.27 12.13
N ILE A 166 -4.61 4.68 11.87
CA ILE A 166 -4.31 5.91 11.11
C ILE A 166 -5.02 5.94 9.74
N LEU A 167 -5.14 4.79 9.08
CA LEU A 167 -5.76 4.71 7.76
C LEU A 167 -7.24 4.30 7.80
N GLY A 168 -7.84 4.22 8.99
CA GLY A 168 -9.19 3.69 9.20
C GLY A 168 -9.24 2.17 9.04
N ALA A 169 -10.45 1.61 8.98
CA ALA A 169 -10.63 0.18 8.82
C ALA A 169 -10.38 -0.24 7.36
N TRP A 170 -9.50 -1.23 7.15
CA TRP A 170 -9.20 -1.77 5.83
C TRP A 170 -8.58 -3.17 5.92
N THR A 171 -8.71 -3.93 4.84
CA THR A 171 -8.12 -5.26 4.71
C THR A 171 -7.25 -5.36 3.48
N GLY A 172 -6.18 -6.14 3.54
CA GLY A 172 -5.28 -6.29 2.40
C GLY A 172 -4.14 -7.27 2.63
N HIS A 173 -3.20 -7.27 1.71
CA HIS A 173 -2.02 -8.11 1.72
C HIS A 173 -0.78 -7.22 1.83
N GLU A 174 0.19 -7.64 2.62
CA GLU A 174 1.40 -6.87 2.90
C GLU A 174 2.65 -7.73 2.69
N TRP A 175 3.69 -7.11 2.14
CA TRP A 175 5.01 -7.70 2.01
C TRP A 175 6.05 -6.75 2.62
N ARG A 176 7.13 -7.33 3.14
CA ARG A 176 8.23 -6.57 3.74
C ARG A 176 9.59 -7.12 3.34
N PHE A 177 10.48 -6.22 2.98
CA PHE A 177 11.91 -6.43 2.93
C PHE A 177 12.53 -5.79 4.18
N GLN A 178 13.49 -6.49 4.78
CA GLN A 178 14.29 -5.94 5.87
C GLN A 178 15.72 -6.46 5.77
N GLU A 179 16.68 -5.54 5.77
CA GLU A 179 18.11 -5.85 5.78
C GLU A 179 18.81 -5.04 6.86
N GLU A 180 19.77 -5.67 7.54
CA GLU A 180 20.66 -5.03 8.51
C GLU A 180 22.11 -5.36 8.15
N THR A 181 22.90 -4.32 7.97
CA THR A 181 24.32 -4.39 7.64
C THR A 181 25.13 -3.60 8.68
N SER A 182 26.46 -3.65 8.59
CA SER A 182 27.31 -2.80 9.43
C SER A 182 27.17 -1.30 9.16
N LEU A 183 26.52 -0.91 8.06
CA LEU A 183 26.30 0.49 7.68
C LEU A 183 24.95 1.03 8.13
N GLY A 184 23.97 0.15 8.36
CA GLY A 184 22.62 0.56 8.70
C GLY A 184 21.57 -0.51 8.48
N LYS A 185 20.31 -0.10 8.62
CA LYS A 185 19.13 -0.95 8.43
C LYS A 185 18.21 -0.33 7.40
N THR A 186 17.74 -1.16 6.46
CA THR A 186 16.73 -0.80 5.47
C THR A 186 15.48 -1.62 5.72
N LYS A 187 14.33 -0.96 5.71
CA LYS A 187 13.01 -1.60 5.80
C LYS A 187 12.11 -1.03 4.72
N GLU A 188 11.56 -1.90 3.89
CA GLU A 188 10.63 -1.54 2.83
C GLU A 188 9.35 -2.38 2.96
N ASN A 189 8.20 -1.73 2.93
CA ASN A 189 6.89 -2.33 3.08
C ASN A 189 6.01 -1.91 1.89
N PHE A 190 5.29 -2.87 1.33
CA PHE A 190 4.24 -2.61 0.35
C PHE A 190 2.99 -3.37 0.75
N ALA A 191 1.84 -2.72 0.69
CA ALA A 191 0.55 -3.34 0.91
C ALA A 191 -0.50 -2.85 -0.09
N ILE A 192 -1.43 -3.73 -0.42
CA ILE A 192 -2.55 -3.47 -1.32
C ILE A 192 -3.82 -4.09 -0.74
N GLY A 193 -4.93 -3.36 -0.80
CA GLY A 193 -6.17 -3.81 -0.18
C GLY A 193 -7.33 -2.85 -0.43
N GLN A 194 -8.36 -2.92 0.40
CA GLN A 194 -9.56 -2.10 0.29
C GLN A 194 -10.09 -1.65 1.66
N THR A 195 -10.76 -0.51 1.69
CA THR A 195 -11.43 0.01 2.89
C THR A 195 -12.60 -0.89 3.29
N ALA A 196 -12.92 -0.95 4.59
CA ALA A 196 -13.97 -1.83 5.11
C ALA A 196 -15.38 -1.49 4.59
N ASP A 197 -15.60 -0.25 4.13
CA ASP A 197 -16.85 0.17 3.47
C ASP A 197 -16.95 -0.28 2.01
N GLY A 198 -15.90 -0.87 1.43
CA GLY A 198 -15.85 -1.32 0.04
C GLY A 198 -15.87 -0.20 -0.99
N VAL A 199 -15.61 1.04 -0.59
CA VAL A 199 -15.66 2.21 -1.49
C VAL A 199 -14.32 2.44 -2.19
N TYR A 200 -13.21 2.24 -1.47
CA TYR A 200 -11.88 2.55 -1.97
C TYR A 200 -10.95 1.34 -1.92
N GLY A 201 -10.16 1.19 -2.99
CA GLY A 201 -8.92 0.42 -2.95
C GLY A 201 -7.80 1.29 -2.40
N MET A 202 -6.79 0.65 -1.83
CA MET A 202 -5.66 1.32 -1.19
C MET A 202 -4.35 0.65 -1.53
N LEU A 203 -3.33 1.48 -1.80
CA LEU A 203 -1.92 1.08 -1.82
C LEU A 203 -1.20 1.81 -0.68
N VAL A 204 -0.39 1.08 0.07
CA VAL A 204 0.48 1.64 1.10
C VAL A 204 1.91 1.24 0.77
N TYR A 205 2.79 2.20 0.66
CA TYR A 205 4.21 1.98 0.44
C TYR A 205 5.00 2.77 1.48
N ARG A 206 5.95 2.12 2.14
CA ARG A 206 6.88 2.81 3.04
C ARG A 206 8.27 2.23 2.91
N ILE A 207 9.27 3.10 2.88
CA ILE A 207 10.67 2.73 2.95
C ILE A 207 11.36 3.60 4.00
N GLN A 208 12.18 2.96 4.82
CA GLN A 208 12.94 3.58 5.90
C GLN A 208 14.38 3.07 5.87
N GLU A 209 15.32 3.98 6.01
CA GLU A 209 16.74 3.70 6.14
C GLU A 209 17.27 4.43 7.38
N VAL A 210 18.00 3.70 8.21
CA VAL A 210 18.67 4.24 9.40
C VAL A 210 20.13 3.82 9.39
N SER A 211 21.03 4.71 9.81
CA SER A 211 22.46 4.38 9.95
C SER A 211 22.70 3.37 11.07
N ALA A 212 23.90 2.82 11.15
CA ALA A 212 24.32 1.94 12.25
C ALA A 212 24.18 2.62 13.63
N GLU A 213 24.35 3.94 13.70
CA GLU A 213 24.16 4.75 14.90
C GLU A 213 22.69 5.10 15.19
N GLY A 214 21.75 4.64 14.34
CA GLY A 214 20.32 4.88 14.48
C GLY A 214 19.87 6.25 13.95
N THR A 215 20.69 6.95 13.17
CA THR A 215 20.29 8.22 12.54
C THR A 215 19.37 7.94 11.35
N PRO A 216 18.17 8.54 11.25
CA PRO A 216 17.34 8.42 10.06
C PRO A 216 18.05 9.00 8.83
N LEU A 217 18.20 8.18 7.79
CA LEU A 217 18.81 8.57 6.50
C LEU A 217 17.74 8.81 5.44
N TYR A 218 16.68 8.01 5.45
CA TYR A 218 15.55 8.13 4.54
C TYR A 218 14.27 7.63 5.21
N ASP A 219 13.16 8.36 5.07
CA ASP A 219 11.82 7.89 5.44
C ASP A 219 10.84 8.45 4.43
N ASN A 220 10.21 7.58 3.65
CA ASN A 220 9.21 7.95 2.67
C ASN A 220 8.00 7.03 2.82
N SER A 221 6.82 7.63 2.96
CA SER A 221 5.56 6.94 3.14
C SER A 221 4.54 7.49 2.15
N ILE A 222 3.98 6.60 1.33
CA ILE A 222 2.99 6.92 0.31
C ILE A 222 1.75 6.10 0.57
N VAL A 223 0.60 6.77 0.63
CA VAL A 223 -0.71 6.12 0.65
C VAL A 223 -1.47 6.60 -0.57
N ILE A 224 -1.98 5.68 -1.38
CA ILE A 224 -2.85 5.98 -2.51
C ILE A 224 -4.22 5.39 -2.23
N ARG A 225 -5.28 6.18 -2.43
CA ARG A 225 -6.65 5.65 -2.52
C ARG A 225 -7.19 5.84 -3.92
N PHE A 226 -7.96 4.87 -4.37
CA PHE A 226 -8.65 4.90 -5.66
C PHE A 226 -10.07 4.36 -5.50
N PRO A 227 -11.08 4.93 -6.17
CA PRO A 227 -12.43 4.39 -6.10
C PRO A 227 -12.50 2.98 -6.70
N LEU A 228 -13.28 2.10 -6.09
CA LEU A 228 -13.50 0.75 -6.61
C LEU A 228 -14.56 0.72 -7.72
N GLY A 229 -14.46 -0.31 -8.55
CA GLY A 229 -15.38 -0.53 -9.67
C GLY A 229 -15.30 0.56 -10.75
N GLU A 230 -16.39 0.73 -11.49
CA GLU A 230 -16.48 1.66 -12.62
C GLU A 230 -16.24 3.13 -12.23
N ALA A 231 -16.44 3.49 -10.96
CA ALA A 231 -16.16 4.84 -10.47
C ALA A 231 -14.67 5.20 -10.53
N GLY A 232 -13.78 4.21 -10.45
CA GLY A 232 -12.34 4.37 -10.51
C GLY A 232 -11.78 4.31 -11.94
N ILE A 233 -12.52 3.82 -12.92
CA ILE A 233 -12.01 3.68 -14.28
C ILE A 233 -11.92 5.05 -14.94
N LEU A 234 -10.72 5.41 -15.40
CA LEU A 234 -10.50 6.64 -16.17
C LEU A 234 -11.07 6.45 -17.58
N LYS A 235 -12.07 7.26 -17.93
CA LYS A 235 -12.75 7.16 -19.21
C LYS A 235 -11.99 7.89 -20.32
N GLN A 236 -12.19 7.47 -21.56
CA GLN A 236 -11.47 8.03 -22.71
C GLN A 236 -11.78 9.52 -22.92
N GLU A 237 -12.98 9.97 -22.55
CA GLU A 237 -13.40 11.36 -22.61
C GLU A 237 -12.64 12.24 -21.60
N GLU A 238 -12.27 11.68 -20.44
CA GLU A 238 -11.48 12.36 -19.40
C GLU A 238 -10.02 12.53 -19.84
N LEU A 239 -9.53 11.72 -20.78
CA LEU A 239 -8.20 11.86 -21.39
C LEU A 239 -8.14 12.96 -22.48
N GLN A 240 -9.29 13.40 -22.99
CA GLN A 240 -9.40 14.31 -24.14
C GLN A 240 -9.84 15.74 -23.75
N ALA A 241 -10.05 16.04 -22.47
CA ALA A 241 -10.42 17.38 -22.05
C ALA A 241 -9.31 18.39 -22.42
N PRO A 242 -9.65 19.51 -23.08
CA PRO A 242 -8.65 20.51 -23.47
C PRO A 242 -8.09 21.21 -22.23
N ARG A 243 -6.78 21.47 -22.28
CA ARG A 243 -6.04 22.29 -21.30
C ARG A 243 -6.60 23.70 -21.18
#